data_AF-A0A494XAN4-F1
#
_entry.id   AF-A0A494XAN4-F1
#
_cell.length_a   1.000
_cell.length_b   1.000
_cell.length_c   1.000
_cell.angle_alpha   90.00
_cell.angle_beta   90.00
_cell.angle_gamma   90.00
#
_symmetry.space_group_name_H-M   'P 1'
#
loop_
_entity.id
_entity.type
_entity.pdbx_description
1 polymer ?
#
loop_
_entity_poly.entity_id
_entity_poly.type
_entity_poly.pdbx_seq_one_letter_code
_entity_poly.pdbx_strand_id
1 'polypeptide(L)'
;MFNLYRQFQEFTQGTYTHSRSITLLDMKQGDVNGDGIIDNVYLYGNKPDGIFADNITLLIQDGHSNQSTTVNLQNNAGYHPTLFLGDFSKDNVKDILVSIDTGGSGGYGIFYIYSFKNNILYEMFDVEKYNKEYKFNVNYEDFYKVSVGSPQLDVLFTIDISYKGYDYLSQYYYENGKLKQPIKGEVLALGALYPIVTNERMGYDLLAFQRIIGTSNSDTLGYVENLLTWNGTQFTSSRLSVSILGTKLISLF
;
A
#
# COMPACT_ATOMS: atom_id res chain seq x y z
N MET A 1 -16.82 9.35 -7.47
CA MET A 1 -17.18 8.94 -8.85
C MET A 1 -15.88 8.64 -9.56
N PHE A 2 -15.70 7.39 -9.98
CA PHE A 2 -14.47 6.80 -10.55
C PHE A 2 -14.02 7.49 -11.84
N ASN A 3 -12.72 7.84 -11.97
CA ASN A 3 -11.94 7.86 -13.23
C ASN A 3 -10.55 8.51 -13.03
N LEU A 4 -9.64 7.89 -12.26
CA LEU A 4 -8.24 8.34 -12.20
C LEU A 4 -7.29 7.52 -13.09
N TYR A 5 -7.76 6.41 -13.68
CA TYR A 5 -6.94 5.55 -14.54
C TYR A 5 -7.12 5.79 -16.05
N ARG A 6 -7.90 6.80 -16.45
CA ARG A 6 -8.18 7.07 -17.87
C ARG A 6 -7.18 8.02 -18.55
N GLN A 7 -6.15 8.48 -17.85
CA GLN A 7 -5.25 9.53 -18.36
C GLN A 7 -3.87 9.04 -18.85
N PHE A 8 -3.66 7.73 -18.99
CA PHE A 8 -2.43 7.18 -19.58
C PHE A 8 -2.63 6.39 -20.89
N GLN A 9 -3.78 6.54 -21.56
CA GLN A 9 -4.03 5.94 -22.87
C GLN A 9 -4.13 6.99 -23.98
N GLU A 10 -3.05 7.74 -24.23
CA GLU A 10 -2.87 8.37 -25.54
C GLU A 10 -1.38 8.37 -25.89
N PHE A 11 -0.94 7.39 -26.69
CA PHE A 11 0.09 7.59 -27.73
C PHE A 11 -0.03 6.46 -28.78
N THR A 12 -0.67 6.82 -29.89
CA THR A 12 -0.45 6.46 -31.30
C THR A 12 0.05 5.06 -31.67
N GLN A 13 -0.75 4.41 -32.55
CA GLN A 13 -0.42 3.20 -33.28
C GLN A 13 0.93 3.28 -34.02
N GLY A 14 1.76 2.26 -33.79
CA GLY A 14 2.82 1.81 -34.68
C GLY A 14 3.01 0.33 -34.43
N THR A 15 2.87 -0.50 -35.46
CA THR A 15 3.19 -1.94 -35.42
C THR A 15 4.69 -2.12 -35.28
N TYR A 16 5.19 -2.05 -34.05
CA TYR A 16 6.49 -2.56 -33.66
C TYR A 16 6.25 -3.77 -32.78
N THR A 17 6.41 -4.96 -33.35
CA THR A 17 6.57 -6.19 -32.56
C THR A 17 7.90 -6.09 -31.83
N HIS A 18 7.94 -5.34 -30.72
CA HIS A 18 8.98 -5.52 -29.73
C HIS A 18 8.88 -6.97 -29.26
N SER A 19 9.96 -7.72 -29.47
CA SER A 19 10.18 -9.00 -28.82
C SER A 19 9.77 -8.88 -27.35
N ARG A 20 8.78 -9.65 -26.90
CA ARG A 20 8.40 -9.74 -25.49
C ARG A 20 9.58 -10.35 -24.74
N SER A 21 10.46 -9.51 -24.21
CA SER A 21 11.54 -9.94 -23.32
C SER A 21 10.93 -10.23 -21.95
N ILE A 22 10.37 -11.44 -21.80
CA ILE A 22 9.93 -11.95 -20.50
C ILE A 22 11.17 -12.03 -19.62
N THR A 23 11.17 -11.25 -18.55
CA THR A 23 12.29 -11.09 -17.64
C THR A 23 11.88 -11.63 -16.28
N LEU A 24 12.77 -12.37 -15.63
CA LEU A 24 12.62 -12.72 -14.22
C LEU A 24 12.83 -11.46 -13.38
N LEU A 25 11.81 -11.05 -12.64
CA LEU A 25 11.78 -9.81 -11.87
C LEU A 25 12.18 -10.04 -10.42
N ASP A 26 11.65 -11.09 -9.81
CA ASP A 26 12.08 -11.59 -8.49
C ASP A 26 11.78 -13.09 -8.38
N MET A 27 12.50 -13.77 -7.49
CA MET A 27 12.29 -15.18 -7.17
C MET A 27 12.48 -15.43 -5.68
N LYS A 28 11.66 -16.30 -5.10
CA LYS A 28 11.78 -16.82 -3.74
C LYS A 28 11.54 -18.32 -3.73
N GLN A 29 12.06 -18.98 -2.71
CA GLN A 29 11.86 -20.40 -2.47
C GLN A 29 11.33 -20.62 -1.05
N GLY A 30 10.35 -21.50 -0.90
CA GLY A 30 9.76 -21.85 0.37
C GLY A 30 8.60 -22.81 0.19
N ASP A 31 8.31 -23.61 1.21
CA ASP A 31 7.09 -24.40 1.29
C ASP A 31 5.88 -23.45 1.41
N VAL A 32 5.13 -23.28 0.31
CA VAL A 32 3.94 -22.41 0.24
C VAL A 32 2.64 -23.20 0.10
N ASN A 33 2.73 -24.52 -0.11
CA ASN A 33 1.58 -25.41 -0.18
C ASN A 33 1.38 -26.25 1.11
N GLY A 34 2.37 -26.32 2.00
CA GLY A 34 2.34 -26.98 3.30
C GLY A 34 2.70 -28.47 3.28
N ASP A 35 3.34 -28.99 2.23
CA ASP A 35 3.71 -30.41 2.11
C ASP A 35 5.12 -30.74 2.64
N GLY A 36 5.87 -29.72 3.10
CA GLY A 36 7.24 -29.84 3.61
C GLY A 36 8.32 -29.85 2.54
N ILE A 37 7.96 -29.74 1.25
CA ILE A 37 8.88 -29.64 0.11
C ILE A 37 8.96 -28.17 -0.32
N ILE A 38 10.14 -27.76 -0.77
CA ILE A 38 10.39 -26.36 -1.15
C ILE A 38 9.85 -26.09 -2.56
N ASP A 39 8.95 -25.13 -2.67
CA ASP A 39 8.40 -24.62 -3.93
C ASP A 39 9.23 -23.45 -4.47
N ASN A 40 9.05 -23.16 -5.76
CA ASN A 40 9.60 -21.95 -6.39
C ASN A 40 8.48 -20.95 -6.69
N VAL A 41 8.69 -19.69 -6.30
CA VAL A 41 7.76 -18.58 -6.56
C VAL A 41 8.49 -17.52 -7.36
N TYR A 42 7.93 -17.15 -8.51
CA TYR A 42 8.53 -16.22 -9.46
C TYR A 42 7.60 -15.05 -9.75
N LEU A 43 8.19 -13.88 -9.96
CA LEU A 43 7.57 -12.80 -10.70
C LEU A 43 8.24 -12.69 -12.07
N TYR A 44 7.45 -12.82 -13.12
CA TYR A 44 7.87 -12.53 -14.48
C TYR A 44 7.16 -11.28 -14.99
N GLY A 45 7.74 -10.58 -15.95
CA GLY A 45 7.06 -9.50 -16.67
C GLY A 45 7.88 -9.03 -17.86
N ASN A 46 7.32 -8.13 -18.65
CA ASN A 46 8.10 -7.47 -19.70
C ASN A 46 8.84 -6.28 -19.10
N LYS A 47 10.11 -6.17 -19.45
CA LYS A 47 10.96 -5.06 -19.02
C LYS A 47 11.81 -4.58 -20.21
N PRO A 48 11.20 -3.86 -21.17
CA PRO A 48 11.95 -3.29 -22.29
C PRO A 48 12.73 -2.07 -21.79
N ASP A 49 14.03 -2.26 -21.54
CA ASP A 49 15.02 -1.24 -21.15
C ASP A 49 14.62 -0.29 -20.00
N GLY A 50 15.33 -0.38 -18.86
CA GLY A 50 15.13 0.51 -17.70
C GLY A 50 14.61 -0.22 -16.46
N ILE A 51 13.89 0.48 -15.58
CA ILE A 51 13.45 -0.04 -14.27
C ILE A 51 11.95 -0.32 -14.16
N PHE A 52 11.15 0.11 -15.14
CA PHE A 52 9.71 -0.16 -15.21
C PHE A 52 9.44 -1.54 -15.81
N ALA A 53 8.47 -2.27 -15.26
CA ALA A 53 7.99 -3.53 -15.80
C ALA A 53 6.46 -3.54 -15.96
N ASP A 54 5.97 -4.21 -16.99
CA ASP A 54 4.55 -4.44 -17.23
C ASP A 54 4.23 -5.94 -17.43
N ASN A 55 2.94 -6.27 -17.48
CA ASN A 55 2.45 -7.66 -17.57
C ASN A 55 3.08 -8.56 -16.49
N ILE A 56 3.25 -7.99 -15.29
CA ILE A 56 3.82 -8.67 -14.14
C ILE A 56 2.88 -9.82 -13.76
N THR A 57 3.43 -11.03 -13.71
CA THR A 57 2.70 -12.28 -13.53
C THR A 57 3.37 -13.09 -12.43
N LEU A 58 2.58 -13.57 -11.48
CA LEU A 58 3.04 -14.48 -10.44
C LEU A 58 2.95 -15.92 -10.93
N LEU A 59 4.03 -16.68 -10.79
CA LEU A 59 4.10 -18.11 -11.10
C LEU A 59 4.54 -18.87 -9.83
N ILE A 60 3.75 -19.85 -9.43
CA ILE A 60 4.04 -20.74 -8.31
C ILE A 60 4.29 -22.13 -8.89
N GLN A 61 5.46 -22.70 -8.64
CA GLN A 61 5.82 -24.05 -9.08
C GLN A 61 6.01 -24.96 -7.88
N ASP A 62 5.15 -25.97 -7.80
CA ASP A 62 5.19 -27.02 -6.78
C ASP A 62 6.50 -27.82 -6.89
N GLY A 63 7.28 -27.86 -5.81
CA GLY A 63 8.57 -28.56 -5.75
C GLY A 63 8.46 -30.09 -5.77
N HIS A 64 7.32 -30.64 -5.35
CA HIS A 64 7.03 -32.07 -5.38
C HIS A 64 6.63 -32.53 -6.79
N SER A 65 5.64 -31.87 -7.40
CA SER A 65 5.05 -32.32 -8.67
C SER A 65 5.62 -31.64 -9.92
N ASN A 66 6.33 -30.52 -9.75
CA ASN A 66 6.75 -29.58 -10.81
C ASN A 66 5.58 -28.92 -11.56
N GLN A 67 4.34 -29.09 -11.12
CA GLN A 67 3.20 -28.38 -11.69
C GLN A 67 3.30 -26.88 -11.38
N SER A 68 2.82 -26.04 -12.30
CA SER A 68 2.88 -24.59 -12.15
C SER A 68 1.49 -23.97 -12.18
N THR A 69 1.24 -23.03 -11.28
CA THR A 69 0.04 -22.20 -11.22
C THR A 69 0.40 -20.76 -11.55
N THR A 70 -0.26 -20.20 -12.55
CA THR A 70 -0.08 -18.81 -12.98
C THR A 70 -1.20 -17.94 -12.40
N VAL A 71 -0.83 -16.82 -11.77
CA VAL A 71 -1.77 -15.85 -11.20
C VAL A 71 -1.65 -14.52 -11.95
N ASN A 72 -2.76 -14.10 -12.56
CA ASN A 72 -2.85 -12.81 -13.23
C ASN A 72 -3.25 -11.73 -12.23
N LEU A 73 -2.37 -10.75 -12.01
CA LEU A 73 -2.64 -9.62 -11.12
C LEU A 73 -3.51 -8.60 -11.85
N GLN A 74 -4.50 -8.01 -11.15
CA GLN A 74 -5.40 -7.02 -11.74
C GLN A 74 -4.64 -5.75 -12.16
N ASN A 75 -3.78 -5.25 -11.28
CA ASN A 75 -2.83 -4.18 -11.54
C ASN A 75 -1.42 -4.79 -11.59
N ASN A 76 -0.77 -4.73 -12.74
CA ASN A 76 0.41 -5.56 -13.03
C ASN A 76 1.54 -4.79 -13.74
N ALA A 77 1.64 -3.48 -13.50
CA ALA A 77 2.68 -2.65 -14.09
C ALA A 77 3.19 -1.62 -13.08
N GLY A 78 4.50 -1.44 -13.01
CA GLY A 78 5.14 -0.53 -12.07
C GLY A 78 6.65 -0.76 -11.94
N TYR A 79 7.20 -0.31 -10.82
CA TYR A 79 8.61 -0.33 -10.49
C TYR A 79 8.87 -1.29 -9.32
N HIS A 80 10.10 -1.77 -9.22
CA HIS A 80 10.57 -2.66 -8.13
C HIS A 80 9.59 -3.78 -7.70
N PRO A 81 9.08 -4.61 -8.63
CA PRO A 81 8.29 -5.78 -8.27
C PRO A 81 9.09 -6.74 -7.39
N THR A 82 8.56 -7.10 -6.23
CA THR A 82 9.22 -7.96 -5.23
C THR A 82 8.28 -8.99 -4.62
N LEU A 83 8.87 -10.09 -4.16
CA LEU A 83 8.22 -11.17 -3.44
C LEU A 83 8.69 -11.22 -1.99
N PHE A 84 7.75 -11.48 -1.09
CA PHE A 84 8.01 -11.88 0.29
C PHE A 84 7.21 -13.13 0.62
N LEU A 85 7.85 -14.11 1.27
CA LEU A 85 7.21 -15.34 1.75
C LEU A 85 7.16 -15.33 3.27
N GLY A 86 5.97 -15.41 3.85
CA GLY A 86 5.78 -15.43 5.29
C GLY A 86 4.40 -15.90 5.68
N ASP A 87 4.28 -16.51 6.86
CA ASP A 87 3.01 -17.01 7.40
C ASP A 87 2.13 -15.83 7.86
N PHE A 88 1.20 -15.39 7.01
CA PHE A 88 0.23 -14.35 7.36
C PHE A 88 -1.07 -14.95 7.89
N SER A 89 -1.42 -16.16 7.45
CA SER A 89 -2.63 -16.91 7.82
C SER A 89 -2.57 -17.55 9.22
N LYS A 90 -1.38 -17.55 9.84
CA LYS A 90 -1.07 -18.08 11.18
C LYS A 90 -1.22 -19.60 11.27
N ASP A 91 -0.97 -20.30 10.18
CA ASP A 91 -1.17 -21.74 10.07
C ASP A 91 0.11 -22.55 9.80
N ASN A 92 1.27 -21.87 9.87
CA ASN A 92 2.62 -22.36 9.60
C ASN A 92 2.93 -22.65 8.13
N VAL A 93 2.04 -22.33 7.18
CA VAL A 93 2.33 -22.34 5.75
C VAL A 93 2.72 -20.94 5.31
N LYS A 94 3.74 -20.79 4.46
CA LYS A 94 4.13 -19.48 3.96
C LYS A 94 3.12 -19.00 2.92
N ASP A 95 2.59 -17.81 3.14
CA ASP A 95 1.81 -17.07 2.17
C ASP A 95 2.72 -16.15 1.34
N ILE A 96 2.22 -15.66 0.21
CA ILE A 96 2.99 -14.94 -0.82
C ILE A 96 2.51 -13.49 -0.88
N LEU A 97 3.36 -12.55 -0.49
CA LEU A 97 3.16 -11.12 -0.71
C LEU A 97 3.87 -10.69 -2.01
N VAL A 98 3.11 -10.08 -2.91
CA VAL A 98 3.60 -9.37 -4.10
C VAL A 98 3.50 -7.87 -3.85
N SER A 99 4.60 -7.15 -4.05
CA SER A 99 4.67 -5.68 -3.93
C SER A 99 5.19 -5.05 -5.22
N ILE A 100 4.55 -3.99 -5.70
CA ILE A 100 4.96 -3.24 -6.90
C ILE A 100 4.76 -1.75 -6.63
N ASP A 101 5.78 -0.93 -6.84
CA ASP A 101 5.67 0.53 -6.71
C ASP A 101 4.98 1.12 -7.96
N THR A 102 4.00 2.00 -7.82
CA THR A 102 3.43 2.69 -9.00
C THR A 102 4.33 3.81 -9.52
N GLY A 103 5.25 4.29 -8.68
CA GLY A 103 6.00 5.52 -8.91
C GLY A 103 5.14 6.78 -8.75
N GLY A 104 5.63 7.90 -9.28
CA GLY A 104 4.96 9.20 -9.21
C GLY A 104 5.03 9.86 -7.82
N SER A 105 4.52 11.10 -7.72
CA SER A 105 4.61 11.91 -6.49
C SER A 105 3.62 11.47 -5.41
N GLY A 106 2.60 10.67 -5.75
CA GLY A 106 1.67 10.07 -4.79
C GLY A 106 2.31 8.95 -3.96
N GLY A 107 3.33 8.27 -4.52
CA GLY A 107 4.03 7.18 -3.84
C GLY A 107 3.12 6.00 -3.52
N TYR A 108 2.23 5.62 -4.43
CA TYR A 108 1.32 4.49 -4.23
C TYR A 108 2.03 3.16 -4.49
N GLY A 109 1.52 2.11 -3.85
CA GLY A 109 1.96 0.75 -4.08
C GLY A 109 0.79 -0.15 -4.49
N ILE A 110 1.12 -1.20 -5.21
CA ILE A 110 0.23 -2.30 -5.56
C ILE A 110 0.66 -3.49 -4.72
N PHE A 111 -0.29 -4.05 -3.98
CA PHE A 111 -0.03 -5.15 -3.05
C PHE A 111 -1.09 -6.23 -3.18
N TYR A 112 -0.63 -7.48 -3.23
CA TYR A 112 -1.46 -8.68 -3.21
C TYR A 112 -0.87 -9.69 -2.23
N ILE A 113 -1.73 -10.38 -1.49
CA ILE A 113 -1.31 -11.52 -0.67
C ILE A 113 -2.13 -12.74 -1.08
N TYR A 114 -1.44 -13.84 -1.37
CA TYR A 114 -2.04 -15.11 -1.73
C TYR A 114 -1.60 -16.20 -0.76
N SER A 115 -2.55 -17.03 -0.32
CA SER A 115 -2.25 -18.35 0.20
C SER A 115 -2.28 -19.36 -0.94
N PHE A 116 -1.40 -20.35 -0.90
CA PHE A 116 -1.38 -21.47 -1.85
C PHE A 116 -1.46 -22.84 -1.15
N LYS A 117 -1.91 -22.85 0.09
CA LYS A 117 -2.03 -24.05 0.92
C LYS A 117 -2.80 -25.17 0.21
N ASN A 118 -2.29 -26.39 0.30
CA ASN A 118 -2.82 -27.58 -0.35
C ASN A 118 -2.99 -27.43 -1.88
N ASN A 119 -2.14 -26.62 -2.52
CA ASN A 119 -2.22 -26.26 -3.93
C ASN A 119 -3.53 -25.55 -4.33
N ILE A 120 -4.19 -24.87 -3.37
CA ILE A 120 -5.41 -24.09 -3.60
C ILE A 120 -5.06 -22.60 -3.46
N LEU A 121 -5.17 -21.86 -4.55
CA LEU A 121 -4.95 -20.42 -4.55
C LEU A 121 -6.11 -19.68 -3.88
N TYR A 122 -5.78 -18.84 -2.89
CA TYR A 122 -6.72 -17.97 -2.22
C TYR A 122 -6.14 -16.56 -2.06
N GLU A 123 -6.84 -15.54 -2.56
CA GLU A 123 -6.46 -14.14 -2.41
C GLU A 123 -6.87 -13.63 -1.03
N MET A 124 -5.89 -13.36 -0.18
CA MET A 124 -6.07 -12.88 1.19
C MET A 124 -6.12 -11.35 1.28
N PHE A 125 -5.43 -10.66 0.38
CA PHE A 125 -5.34 -9.20 0.36
C PHE A 125 -5.26 -8.66 -1.08
N ASP A 126 -5.95 -7.56 -1.32
CA ASP A 126 -5.90 -6.75 -2.53
C ASP A 126 -5.94 -5.27 -2.15
N VAL A 127 -4.99 -4.48 -2.63
CA VAL A 127 -4.87 -3.05 -2.33
C VAL A 127 -6.10 -2.22 -2.70
N GLU A 128 -6.81 -2.56 -3.78
CA GLU A 128 -8.02 -1.84 -4.21
C GLU A 128 -9.19 -2.12 -3.25
N LYS A 129 -9.28 -3.36 -2.75
CA LYS A 129 -10.26 -3.72 -1.70
C LYS A 129 -9.96 -2.96 -0.41
N TYR A 130 -8.68 -2.94 0.01
CA TYR A 130 -8.24 -2.19 1.19
C TYR A 130 -8.55 -0.69 1.07
N ASN A 131 -8.15 -0.03 -0.02
CA ASN A 131 -8.40 1.40 -0.24
C ASN A 131 -9.91 1.75 -0.29
N LYS A 132 -10.74 0.80 -0.75
CA LYS A 132 -12.20 0.97 -0.76
C LYS A 132 -12.82 0.83 0.63
N GLU A 133 -12.29 -0.06 1.46
CA GLU A 133 -12.76 -0.32 2.81
C GLU A 133 -12.34 0.79 3.79
N TYR A 134 -11.04 1.08 3.85
CA TYR A 134 -10.45 2.06 4.78
C TYR A 134 -10.38 3.44 4.15
N LYS A 135 -11.46 4.22 4.33
CA LYS A 135 -11.52 5.62 3.88
C LYS A 135 -11.35 6.57 5.04
N PHE A 136 -10.81 7.74 4.72
CA PHE A 136 -10.59 8.79 5.70
C PHE A 136 -11.17 10.11 5.21
N ASN A 137 -11.65 10.91 6.16
CA ASN A 137 -12.03 12.30 5.94
C ASN A 137 -10.99 13.18 6.61
N VAL A 138 -10.40 14.11 5.86
CA VAL A 138 -9.43 15.07 6.37
C VAL A 138 -10.02 16.46 6.25
N ASN A 139 -10.28 17.12 7.38
CA ASN A 139 -10.82 18.48 7.39
C ASN A 139 -9.92 19.38 8.22
N TYR A 140 -9.68 20.58 7.72
CA TYR A 140 -9.10 21.63 8.54
C TYR A 140 -10.19 22.10 9.50
N GLU A 141 -9.79 22.41 10.73
CA GLU A 141 -10.65 22.86 11.82
C GLU A 141 -10.10 24.18 12.37
N ASP A 142 -10.95 24.94 13.06
CA ASP A 142 -10.52 26.15 13.77
C ASP A 142 -9.34 25.86 14.72
N PHE A 143 -8.56 26.91 14.97
CA PHE A 143 -7.41 26.93 15.86
C PHE A 143 -6.28 26.01 15.40
N TYR A 144 -5.96 26.07 14.09
CA TYR A 144 -4.80 25.41 13.47
C TYR A 144 -4.78 23.90 13.66
N LYS A 145 -5.95 23.28 13.55
CA LYS A 145 -6.12 21.84 13.70
C LYS A 145 -6.54 21.21 12.39
N VAL A 146 -6.18 19.94 12.21
CA VAL A 146 -6.67 19.11 11.11
C VAL A 146 -7.22 17.82 11.70
N SER A 147 -8.50 17.57 11.47
CA SER A 147 -9.16 16.33 11.85
C SER A 147 -8.93 15.26 10.78
N VAL A 148 -8.61 14.04 11.21
CA VAL A 148 -8.49 12.85 10.33
C VAL A 148 -9.41 11.78 10.89
N GLY A 149 -10.58 11.61 10.29
CA GLY A 149 -11.60 10.67 10.73
C GLY A 149 -11.62 9.39 9.90
N SER A 150 -11.75 8.24 10.55
CA SER A 150 -12.06 6.94 9.93
C SER A 150 -13.48 6.52 10.31
N PRO A 151 -14.49 6.78 9.45
CA PRO A 151 -15.89 6.48 9.79
C PRO A 151 -16.17 4.98 10.03
N GLN A 152 -15.45 4.10 9.34
CA GLN A 152 -15.64 2.65 9.42
C GLN A 152 -15.15 2.07 10.74
N LEU A 153 -14.14 2.70 11.34
CA LEU A 153 -13.54 2.28 12.60
C LEU A 153 -14.01 3.13 13.79
N ASP A 154 -14.83 4.16 13.54
CA ASP A 154 -15.31 5.12 14.53
C ASP A 154 -14.17 5.78 15.33
N VAL A 155 -13.14 6.26 14.60
CA VAL A 155 -11.97 6.93 15.19
C VAL A 155 -11.77 8.31 14.58
N LEU A 156 -11.38 9.27 15.43
CA LEU A 156 -11.01 10.62 15.04
C LEU A 156 -9.65 10.99 15.62
N PHE A 157 -8.72 11.38 14.74
CA PHE A 157 -7.43 11.96 15.13
C PHE A 157 -7.45 13.47 14.91
N THR A 158 -6.61 14.19 15.66
CA THR A 158 -6.41 15.63 15.48
C THR A 158 -4.92 15.92 15.40
N ILE A 159 -4.52 16.57 14.33
CA ILE A 159 -3.15 17.05 14.10
C ILE A 159 -3.13 18.54 14.38
N ASP A 160 -2.23 18.99 15.26
CA ASP A 160 -1.91 20.40 15.44
C ASP A 160 -0.90 20.83 14.36
N ILE A 161 -1.28 21.80 13.54
CA ILE A 161 -0.44 22.33 12.45
C ILE A 161 0.14 23.72 12.76
N SER A 162 0.08 24.18 14.02
CA SER A 162 0.62 25.47 14.44
C SER A 162 2.11 25.63 14.11
N TYR A 163 2.83 24.51 14.02
CA TYR A 163 4.25 24.48 13.66
C TYR A 163 4.54 24.90 12.20
N LYS A 164 3.53 24.99 11.32
CA LYS A 164 3.72 25.34 9.90
C LYS A 164 4.07 26.83 9.69
N GLY A 165 3.92 27.67 10.72
CA GLY A 165 4.30 29.08 10.68
C GLY A 165 3.30 30.00 9.98
N TYR A 166 3.48 31.31 10.15
CA TYR A 166 2.54 32.33 9.72
C TYR A 166 2.28 32.32 8.21
N ASP A 167 3.31 32.17 7.39
CA ASP A 167 3.19 32.21 5.92
C ASP A 167 2.28 31.09 5.38
N TYR A 168 2.31 29.92 6.03
CA TYR A 168 1.39 28.83 5.71
C TYR A 168 0.00 29.09 6.29
N LEU A 169 -0.09 29.36 7.60
CA LEU A 169 -1.37 29.41 8.32
C LEU A 169 -2.24 30.60 7.87
N SER A 170 -1.64 31.75 7.56
CA SER A 170 -2.36 32.95 7.12
C SER A 170 -3.09 32.76 5.78
N GLN A 171 -2.75 31.73 4.99
CA GLN A 171 -3.48 31.38 3.77
C GLN A 171 -4.89 30.84 4.08
N TYR A 172 -5.04 30.14 5.20
CA TYR A 172 -6.26 29.38 5.54
C TYR A 172 -7.04 29.97 6.73
N TYR A 173 -6.36 30.68 7.63
CA TYR A 173 -6.91 31.15 8.90
C TYR A 173 -6.85 32.67 9.02
N TYR A 174 -7.82 33.24 9.75
CA TYR A 174 -7.71 34.58 10.32
C TYR A 174 -6.72 34.59 11.50
N GLU A 175 -6.27 35.78 11.91
CA GLU A 175 -5.34 35.94 13.05
C GLU A 175 -5.88 35.38 14.36
N ASN A 176 -7.21 35.31 14.52
CA ASN A 176 -7.86 34.72 15.69
C ASN A 176 -7.93 33.17 15.64
N GLY A 177 -7.30 32.54 14.66
CA GLY A 177 -7.26 31.10 14.47
C GLY A 177 -8.51 30.50 13.82
N LYS A 178 -9.53 31.29 13.47
CA LYS A 178 -10.70 30.76 12.74
C LYS A 178 -10.40 30.53 11.28
N LEU A 179 -10.95 29.45 10.73
CA LEU A 179 -10.90 29.19 9.30
C LEU A 179 -11.61 30.28 8.51
N LYS A 180 -11.00 30.67 7.39
CA LYS A 180 -11.62 31.61 6.44
C LYS A 180 -12.78 30.97 5.69
N GLN A 181 -12.65 29.68 5.40
CA GLN A 181 -13.66 28.85 4.73
C GLN A 181 -13.35 27.36 4.99
N PRO A 182 -14.31 26.44 4.79
CA PRO A 182 -14.05 25.01 4.89
C PRO A 182 -12.96 24.55 3.93
N ILE A 183 -11.99 23.78 4.44
CA ILE A 183 -10.85 23.25 3.67
C ILE A 183 -10.69 21.76 3.98
N LYS A 184 -10.35 21.00 2.95
CA LYS A 184 -10.12 19.56 3.05
C LYS A 184 -8.68 19.22 2.69
N GLY A 185 -8.14 18.26 3.42
CA GLY A 185 -6.97 17.49 2.98
C GLY A 185 -7.42 16.14 2.41
N GLU A 186 -6.48 15.20 2.33
CA GLU A 186 -6.75 13.85 1.87
C GLU A 186 -5.81 12.84 2.55
N VAL A 187 -6.31 11.63 2.79
CA VAL A 187 -5.45 10.47 3.01
C VAL A 187 -5.33 9.75 1.68
N LEU A 188 -4.11 9.67 1.18
CA LEU A 188 -3.80 9.05 -0.10
C LEU A 188 -4.03 7.54 -0.08
N ALA A 189 -4.07 6.92 -1.27
CA ALA A 189 -4.07 5.48 -1.42
C ALA A 189 -2.84 4.84 -0.74
N LEU A 190 -2.95 3.54 -0.43
CA LEU A 190 -1.89 2.77 0.22
C LEU A 190 -0.55 2.93 -0.50
N GLY A 191 0.45 3.44 0.23
CA GLY A 191 1.78 3.69 -0.31
C GLY A 191 2.78 2.59 0.06
N ALA A 192 2.63 2.00 1.24
CA ALA A 192 3.45 0.87 1.67
C ALA A 192 2.66 -0.13 2.50
N LEU A 193 3.06 -1.40 2.39
CA LEU A 193 2.53 -2.51 3.17
C LEU A 193 3.71 -3.34 3.68
N TYR A 194 3.97 -3.28 4.99
CA TYR A 194 5.12 -3.96 5.58
C TYR A 194 4.70 -5.20 6.35
N PRO A 195 5.26 -6.38 6.04
CA PRO A 195 5.21 -7.54 6.93
C PRO A 195 5.94 -7.19 8.24
N ILE A 196 5.26 -7.33 9.37
CA ILE A 196 5.83 -7.07 10.69
C ILE A 196 5.53 -8.22 11.64
N VAL A 197 6.48 -8.52 12.53
CA VAL A 197 6.31 -9.54 13.56
C VAL A 197 5.90 -8.85 14.85
N THR A 198 4.62 -8.94 15.20
CA THR A 198 4.05 -8.40 16.45
C THR A 198 4.10 -9.43 17.58
N ASN A 199 4.12 -10.72 17.24
CA ASN A 199 4.31 -11.83 18.15
C ASN A 199 5.04 -12.97 17.41
N GLU A 200 6.30 -13.22 17.77
CA GLU A 200 7.19 -14.17 17.07
C GLU A 200 6.64 -15.60 16.98
N ARG A 201 5.69 -15.98 17.84
CA ARG A 201 5.07 -17.31 17.81
C ARG A 201 3.86 -17.42 16.89
N MET A 202 3.41 -16.32 16.28
CA MET A 202 2.14 -16.25 15.55
C MET A 202 2.31 -15.59 14.18
N GLY A 203 3.38 -15.85 13.41
CA GLY A 203 3.50 -15.35 12.03
C GLY A 203 3.57 -13.82 11.86
N TYR A 204 3.29 -13.33 10.65
CA TYR A 204 3.39 -11.91 10.26
C TYR A 204 2.04 -11.20 10.28
N ASP A 205 2.02 -9.99 10.83
CA ASP A 205 0.96 -9.00 10.64
C ASP A 205 1.38 -8.02 9.54
N LEU A 206 0.51 -7.08 9.18
CA LEU A 206 0.81 -6.06 8.18
C LEU A 206 0.70 -4.67 8.79
N LEU A 207 1.69 -3.82 8.52
CA LEU A 207 1.58 -2.38 8.74
C LEU A 207 1.28 -1.69 7.41
N ALA A 208 0.04 -1.27 7.23
CA ALA A 208 -0.39 -0.48 6.09
C ALA A 208 -0.15 1.01 6.34
N PHE A 209 0.48 1.69 5.37
CA PHE A 209 0.96 3.07 5.51
C PHE A 209 0.39 3.98 4.42
N GLN A 210 -0.34 5.02 4.83
CA GLN A 210 -0.96 5.99 3.93
C GLN A 210 -0.57 7.42 4.31
N ARG A 211 -0.20 8.24 3.34
CA ARG A 211 0.18 9.64 3.58
C ARG A 211 -1.04 10.53 3.75
N ILE A 212 -1.01 11.39 4.76
CA ILE A 212 -1.99 12.45 4.97
C ILE A 212 -1.42 13.72 4.34
N ILE A 213 -2.15 14.30 3.39
CA ILE A 213 -1.79 15.56 2.73
C ILE A 213 -2.80 16.67 3.05
N GLY A 214 -2.31 17.90 3.01
CA GLY A 214 -3.11 19.11 3.07
C GLY A 214 -3.77 19.44 1.73
N THR A 215 -3.80 20.72 1.36
CA THR A 215 -4.46 21.17 0.11
C THR A 215 -3.65 20.86 -1.16
N SER A 216 -2.43 20.35 -1.01
CA SER A 216 -1.58 19.93 -2.13
C SER A 216 -0.81 18.66 -1.79
N ASN A 217 -0.42 17.90 -2.81
CA ASN A 217 0.32 16.66 -2.61
C ASN A 217 1.73 16.85 -2.00
N SER A 218 2.30 18.06 -2.12
CA SER A 218 3.59 18.40 -1.50
C SER A 218 3.47 18.74 -0.01
N ASP A 219 2.26 19.02 0.48
CA ASP A 219 2.01 19.38 1.86
C ASP A 219 1.68 18.14 2.71
N THR A 220 2.71 17.43 3.16
CA THR A 220 2.52 16.29 4.07
C THR A 220 2.19 16.81 5.48
N LEU A 221 1.11 16.28 6.04
CA LEU A 221 0.66 16.58 7.41
C LEU A 221 1.03 15.45 8.39
N GLY A 222 1.16 14.22 7.88
CA GLY A 222 1.47 13.04 8.67
C GLY A 222 1.16 11.76 7.88
N TYR A 223 1.01 10.66 8.59
CA TYR A 223 0.72 9.36 8.02
C TYR A 223 -0.29 8.60 8.88
N VAL A 224 -1.19 7.88 8.21
CA VAL A 224 -2.00 6.84 8.84
C VAL A 224 -1.19 5.54 8.83
N GLU A 225 -1.09 4.93 10.00
CA GLU A 225 -0.50 3.63 10.25
C GLU A 225 -1.60 2.67 10.71
N ASN A 226 -1.94 1.69 9.88
CA ASN A 226 -2.98 0.71 10.16
C ASN A 226 -2.35 -0.67 10.32
N LEU A 227 -2.28 -1.15 11.55
CA LEU A 227 -1.87 -2.52 11.87
C LEU A 227 -3.04 -3.46 11.54
N LEU A 228 -2.80 -4.37 10.60
CA LEU A 228 -3.74 -5.40 10.20
C LEU A 228 -3.27 -6.76 10.71
N THR A 229 -4.18 -7.48 11.36
CA THR A 229 -3.95 -8.83 11.87
C THR A 229 -4.96 -9.78 11.23
N TRP A 230 -4.48 -10.96 10.80
CA TRP A 230 -5.34 -12.02 10.28
C TRP A 230 -6.20 -12.62 11.40
N ASN A 231 -7.51 -12.65 11.22
CA ASN A 231 -8.45 -13.18 12.23
C ASN A 231 -8.89 -14.64 11.95
N GLY A 232 -8.31 -15.29 10.95
CA GLY A 232 -8.71 -16.61 10.46
C GLY A 232 -9.45 -16.58 9.12
N THR A 233 -10.04 -15.44 8.73
CA THR A 233 -10.78 -15.31 7.45
C THR A 233 -10.39 -14.08 6.63
N GLN A 234 -9.99 -12.99 7.28
CA GLN A 234 -9.54 -11.78 6.61
C GLN A 234 -8.58 -10.97 7.49
N PHE A 235 -7.84 -10.06 6.87
CA PHE A 235 -7.10 -9.03 7.60
C PHE A 235 -8.06 -8.01 8.21
N THR A 236 -7.89 -7.72 9.49
CA THR A 236 -8.70 -6.72 10.21
C THR A 236 -7.80 -5.70 10.91
N SER A 237 -8.23 -4.44 10.95
CA SER A 237 -7.53 -3.40 11.70
C SER A 237 -7.54 -3.72 13.19
N SER A 238 -6.37 -4.02 13.75
CA SER A 238 -6.17 -4.28 15.17
C SER A 238 -5.69 -3.04 15.91
N ARG A 239 -5.01 -2.12 15.21
CA ARG A 239 -4.61 -0.81 15.73
C ARG A 239 -4.46 0.21 14.61
N LEU A 240 -5.10 1.34 14.78
CA LEU A 240 -4.95 2.50 13.90
C LEU A 240 -4.21 3.61 14.64
N SER A 241 -3.28 4.28 13.98
CA SER A 241 -2.51 5.39 14.54
C SER A 241 -2.25 6.45 13.49
N VAL A 242 -2.03 7.69 13.95
CA VAL A 242 -1.55 8.79 13.10
C VAL A 242 -0.20 9.23 13.62
N SER A 243 0.81 9.20 12.75
CA SER A 243 2.15 9.71 13.02
C SER A 243 2.36 11.05 12.32
N ILE A 244 3.09 11.96 12.99
CA ILE A 244 3.37 13.30 12.51
C ILE A 244 4.88 13.53 12.44
N LEU A 245 5.31 14.41 11.53
CA LEU A 245 6.72 14.76 11.40
C LEU A 245 7.18 15.60 12.60
N GLY A 246 8.38 15.31 13.08
CA GLY A 246 9.02 16.11 14.12
C GLY A 246 9.31 17.53 13.63
N THR A 247 9.23 18.49 14.53
CA THR A 247 9.55 19.91 14.28
C THR A 247 10.84 20.26 15.00
N LYS A 248 11.52 21.34 14.57
CA LYS A 248 12.69 21.83 15.33
C LYS A 248 12.23 22.23 16.73
N LEU A 249 12.99 21.83 17.74
CA LEU A 249 12.72 22.15 19.15
C LEU A 249 12.61 23.67 19.43
N ILE A 250 13.18 24.50 18.56
CA ILE A 250 13.15 25.96 18.65
C ILE A 250 11.82 26.48 18.11
N SER A 251 10.75 26.28 18.87
CA SER A 251 9.57 27.15 18.87
C SER A 251 8.84 27.21 20.21
N LEU A 252 9.45 26.72 21.30
CA LEU A 252 8.87 26.76 22.65
C LEU A 252 9.76 27.51 23.67
N PHE A 253 10.79 28.21 23.20
CA PHE A 253 11.57 29.17 23.99
C PHE A 253 11.83 30.41 23.16
#